data_AF-A0A5N6U5K2-F1
#
_entry.id   AF-A0A5N6U5K2-F1
#
_cell.length_a   1.000
_cell.length_b   1.000
_cell.length_c   1.000
_cell.angle_alpha   90.00
_cell.angle_beta   90.00
_cell.angle_gamma   90.00
#
_symmetry.space_group_name_H-M   'P 1'
#
loop_
_entity.id
_entity.type
_entity.pdbx_description
1 polymer ?
#
loop_
_entity_poly.entity_id
_entity_poly.type
_entity_poly.pdbx_seq_one_letter_code
_entity_poly.pdbx_strand_id
1 'polypeptide(L)'
;MIPSDHSRATMWYLAIIETDSQLWCSDGKPVNTPRGGTGVSSRFIVDGQGFLDLTQIAGNAIDANGLTLFTGIQSHDQHTADWRLFLQLPGDGAFVLGVYPPGDGCPNTTDRDTAEDLITVSGTLKPLPAVSPTDALFLEDMITEGIVPYPDNPDSPVKSADEIRELGKRLFPFTPFSFPLAMCVYDWTTVSFARLVFLKIFEYTGTGPPYPLDRQSVAQAIWGCDWEIYTPKNRDFMRTFLMNPASSLADVEAQLAKVIDELHFFSDAQNRLLAAAMRALPRTCTITHPQLYSGQVDIQHLGLNHFGIEFLECPLNHAVGESLQQNFHEAMASYIAPGRVITTKMVWSFADSLRDAVEYSNGILLVLVPPGGKWTWESGAYITPLSVDPRKTEYTFLAGTRFEVRDAQEAYIYRKRVVVITLLPCPPVDLG
;
A
#
# COMPACT_ATOMS: atom_id res chain seq x y z
N MET A 1 10.11 -31.44 -17.04
CA MET A 1 11.11 -31.62 -15.97
C MET A 1 12.24 -30.65 -16.25
N ILE A 2 12.19 -29.48 -15.60
CA ILE A 2 13.29 -28.52 -15.62
C ILE A 2 14.21 -28.94 -14.47
N PRO A 3 15.54 -29.04 -14.66
CA PRO A 3 16.45 -29.38 -13.57
C PRO A 3 16.33 -28.33 -12.47
N SER A 4 16.11 -28.77 -11.24
CA SER A 4 16.21 -27.92 -10.05
C SER A 4 17.68 -27.59 -9.83
N ASP A 5 18.13 -26.48 -10.42
CA ASP A 5 19.44 -25.92 -10.15
C ASP A 5 19.43 -25.35 -8.73
N HIS A 6 20.04 -26.06 -7.79
CA HIS A 6 20.24 -25.61 -6.40
C HIS A 6 21.43 -24.64 -6.32
N SER A 7 21.45 -23.61 -7.16
CA SER A 7 22.39 -22.52 -7.01
C SER A 7 21.99 -21.70 -5.78
N ARG A 8 22.91 -21.57 -4.82
CA ARG A 8 22.72 -20.74 -3.63
C ARG A 8 22.46 -19.30 -4.09
N ALA A 9 21.34 -18.72 -3.67
CA ALA A 9 21.02 -17.33 -3.98
C ALA A 9 22.16 -16.40 -3.52
N THR A 10 22.60 -15.51 -4.41
CA THR A 10 23.58 -14.47 -4.08
C THR A 10 22.96 -13.51 -3.06
N MET A 11 23.62 -13.38 -1.91
CA MET A 11 23.23 -12.42 -0.87
C MET A 11 24.11 -11.18 -0.94
N TRP A 12 23.68 -10.11 -0.29
CA TRP A 12 24.36 -8.85 -0.08
C TRP A 12 24.18 -8.38 1.37
N TYR A 13 25.10 -7.60 1.90
CA TYR A 13 24.96 -6.96 3.21
C TYR A 13 25.72 -5.64 3.27
N LEU A 14 25.27 -4.75 4.16
CA LEU A 14 25.99 -3.51 4.49
C LEU A 14 27.18 -3.86 5.38
N ALA A 15 28.38 -3.89 4.79
CA ALA A 15 29.63 -4.22 5.48
C ALA A 15 30.25 -3.00 6.16
N ILE A 16 30.15 -1.84 5.52
CA ILE A 16 30.63 -0.55 6.03
C ILE A 16 29.47 0.43 5.96
N ILE A 17 29.20 1.11 7.07
CA ILE A 17 28.16 2.12 7.18
C ILE A 17 28.79 3.36 7.81
N GLU A 18 28.86 4.45 7.06
CA GLU A 18 29.34 5.75 7.52
C GLU A 18 28.12 6.66 7.74
N THR A 19 27.67 6.76 8.98
CA THR A 19 26.49 7.55 9.38
C THR A 19 26.56 7.91 10.85
N ASP A 20 26.09 9.11 11.20
CA ASP A 20 25.85 9.50 12.60
C ASP A 20 24.40 9.22 13.02
N SER A 21 23.52 8.88 12.07
CA SER A 21 22.10 8.57 12.33
C SER A 21 21.86 7.10 12.64
N GLN A 22 20.86 6.84 13.48
CA GLN A 22 20.37 5.50 13.74
C GLN A 22 19.71 4.91 12.49
N LEU A 23 20.03 3.65 12.18
CA LEU A 23 19.42 2.91 11.08
C LEU A 23 18.65 1.69 11.59
N TRP A 24 17.47 1.48 11.02
CA TRP A 24 16.69 0.26 11.16
C TRP A 24 16.45 -0.39 9.80
N CYS A 25 16.05 -1.66 9.79
CA CYS A 25 15.62 -2.35 8.60
C CYS A 25 14.21 -2.92 8.80
N SER A 26 13.38 -2.86 7.75
CA SER A 26 11.97 -3.27 7.78
C SER A 26 11.74 -4.75 8.12
N ASP A 27 12.74 -5.60 7.96
CA ASP A 27 12.70 -7.01 8.37
C ASP A 27 12.91 -7.21 9.89
N GLY A 28 13.33 -6.17 10.61
CA GLY A 28 13.63 -6.19 12.05
C GLY A 28 14.98 -6.82 12.39
N LYS A 29 15.78 -7.21 11.39
CA LYS A 29 17.11 -7.79 11.60
C LYS A 29 18.18 -6.69 11.65
N PRO A 30 19.34 -6.95 12.28
CA PRO A 30 20.48 -6.02 12.25
C PRO A 30 20.83 -5.58 10.82
N VAL A 31 21.22 -4.32 10.64
CA VAL A 31 21.44 -3.71 9.31
C VAL A 31 22.56 -4.39 8.50
N ASN A 32 23.53 -5.00 9.17
CA ASN A 32 24.63 -5.76 8.58
C ASN A 32 24.29 -7.24 8.27
N THR A 33 23.05 -7.67 8.52
CA THR A 33 22.62 -9.05 8.21
C THR A 33 22.61 -9.28 6.69
N PRO A 34 23.10 -10.44 6.20
CA PRO A 34 22.93 -10.85 4.81
C PRO A 34 21.46 -10.87 4.38
N ARG A 35 21.18 -10.18 3.27
CA ARG A 35 19.88 -10.08 2.60
C ARG A 35 20.06 -10.40 1.12
N GLY A 36 18.99 -10.74 0.41
CA GLY A 36 19.09 -11.03 -1.00
C GLY A 36 18.20 -12.17 -1.44
N GLY A 37 18.37 -12.55 -2.70
CA GLY A 37 17.39 -13.26 -3.50
C GLY A 37 16.77 -12.31 -4.51
N THR A 38 16.74 -12.72 -5.78
CA THR A 38 16.14 -11.94 -6.86
C THR A 38 14.68 -11.62 -6.51
N GLY A 39 14.34 -10.33 -6.56
CA GLY A 39 13.02 -9.80 -6.23
C GLY A 39 12.78 -9.49 -4.76
N VAL A 40 13.76 -9.72 -3.88
CA VAL A 40 13.68 -9.31 -2.47
C VAL A 40 14.00 -7.82 -2.36
N SER A 41 13.11 -7.10 -1.67
CA SER A 41 13.24 -5.68 -1.36
C SER A 41 13.40 -5.49 0.15
N SER A 42 14.27 -4.57 0.55
CA SER A 42 14.55 -4.25 1.96
C SER A 42 14.59 -2.74 2.13
N ARG A 43 13.83 -2.23 3.09
CA ARG A 43 13.82 -0.80 3.43
C ARG A 43 14.69 -0.54 4.64
N PHE A 44 15.69 0.31 4.46
CA PHE A 44 16.44 0.92 5.55
C PHE A 44 15.80 2.26 5.92
N ILE A 45 15.59 2.44 7.21
CA ILE A 45 14.96 3.62 7.79
C ILE A 45 16.07 4.40 8.50
N VAL A 46 16.34 5.62 8.02
CA VAL A 46 17.40 6.49 8.53
C VAL A 46 16.74 7.55 9.41
N ASP A 47 17.10 7.55 10.69
CA ASP A 47 16.48 8.43 11.69
C ASP A 47 16.51 9.90 11.27
N GLY A 48 15.36 10.54 11.30
CA GLY A 48 15.17 11.94 10.91
C GLY A 48 15.45 12.29 9.43
N GLN A 49 15.94 11.36 8.60
CA GLN A 49 16.39 11.68 7.23
C GLN A 49 15.51 11.07 6.13
N GLY A 50 15.05 9.83 6.27
CA GLY A 50 14.25 9.18 5.21
C GLY A 50 14.43 7.67 5.07
N PHE A 51 14.10 7.16 3.88
CA PHE A 51 14.19 5.74 3.54
C PHE A 51 15.14 5.47 2.37
N LEU A 52 15.95 4.43 2.52
CA LEU A 52 16.70 3.80 1.44
C LEU A 52 16.10 2.42 1.18
N ASP A 53 15.47 2.25 0.03
CA ASP A 53 14.99 0.95 -0.42
C ASP A 53 16.04 0.29 -1.31
N LEU A 54 16.47 -0.92 -0.93
CA LEU A 54 17.35 -1.76 -1.75
C LEU A 54 16.58 -2.98 -2.26
N THR A 55 16.53 -3.15 -3.58
CA THR A 55 15.88 -4.30 -4.22
C THR A 55 16.87 -5.04 -5.12
N GLN A 56 17.06 -6.33 -4.91
CA GLN A 56 17.92 -7.13 -5.80
C GLN A 56 17.14 -7.48 -7.08
N ILE A 57 17.49 -6.85 -8.19
CA ILE A 57 16.75 -6.97 -9.46
C ILE A 57 17.38 -7.99 -10.42
N ALA A 58 18.64 -8.35 -10.22
CA ALA A 58 19.29 -9.42 -10.96
C ALA A 58 20.38 -10.09 -10.10
N GLY A 59 20.91 -11.19 -10.59
CA GLY A 59 22.05 -11.87 -9.98
C GLY A 59 23.34 -11.04 -9.92
N ASN A 60 23.37 -9.82 -10.48
CA ASN A 60 24.50 -8.88 -10.48
C ASN A 60 24.09 -7.38 -10.33
N ALA A 61 22.86 -7.09 -9.90
CA ALA A 61 22.37 -5.72 -9.81
C ALA A 61 21.42 -5.47 -8.63
N ILE A 62 21.58 -4.30 -8.00
CA ILE A 62 20.72 -3.78 -6.93
C ILE A 62 20.11 -2.45 -7.38
N ASP A 63 18.80 -2.31 -7.25
CA ASP A 63 18.10 -1.03 -7.31
C ASP A 63 18.15 -0.35 -5.94
N ALA A 64 18.67 0.88 -5.90
CA ALA A 64 18.70 1.75 -4.73
C ALA A 64 17.86 3.00 -5.03
N ASN A 65 16.63 3.05 -4.50
CA ASN A 65 15.66 4.13 -4.77
C ASN A 65 15.48 4.47 -6.27
N GLY A 66 15.51 3.47 -7.17
CA GLY A 66 15.35 3.68 -8.61
C GLY A 66 16.66 3.85 -9.38
N LEU A 67 17.80 3.87 -8.69
CA LEU A 67 19.13 3.93 -9.28
C LEU A 67 19.78 2.54 -9.26
N THR A 68 20.29 2.08 -10.40
CA THR A 68 20.83 0.72 -10.51
C THR A 68 22.35 0.71 -10.24
N LEU A 69 22.75 -0.04 -9.22
CA LEU A 69 24.13 -0.42 -8.95
C LEU A 69 24.43 -1.78 -9.60
N PHE A 70 25.32 -1.79 -10.60
CA PHE A 70 25.82 -3.03 -11.20
C PHE A 70 27.10 -3.46 -10.50
N THR A 71 27.20 -4.74 -10.12
CA THR A 71 28.37 -5.21 -9.36
C THR A 71 29.61 -5.46 -10.22
N GLY A 72 29.49 -5.41 -11.56
CA GLY A 72 30.60 -5.66 -12.49
C GLY A 72 31.09 -7.12 -12.52
N ILE A 73 30.57 -8.00 -11.66
CA ILE A 73 30.94 -9.41 -11.58
C ILE A 73 30.32 -10.14 -12.78
N GLN A 74 31.14 -10.49 -13.78
CA GLN A 74 30.70 -11.33 -14.89
C GLN A 74 30.51 -12.78 -14.43
N SER A 75 29.45 -13.39 -14.94
CA SER A 75 28.85 -14.67 -14.56
C SER A 75 29.72 -15.93 -14.65
N HIS A 76 31.02 -15.83 -14.87
CA HIS A 76 31.89 -17.01 -15.03
C HIS A 76 32.38 -17.61 -13.70
N ASP A 77 32.39 -16.83 -12.61
CA ASP A 77 32.72 -17.30 -11.25
C ASP A 77 31.48 -17.23 -10.32
N GLN A 78 30.36 -17.80 -10.76
CA GLN A 78 29.06 -17.81 -10.06
C GLN A 78 29.02 -18.61 -8.73
N HIS A 79 30.16 -18.88 -8.12
CA HIS A 79 30.22 -19.57 -6.85
C HIS A 79 30.45 -18.59 -5.69
N THR A 80 29.34 -18.20 -5.06
CA THR A 80 29.19 -18.10 -3.58
C THR A 80 29.66 -16.87 -2.81
N ALA A 81 30.20 -15.82 -3.43
CA ALA A 81 30.59 -14.63 -2.65
C ALA A 81 29.39 -13.71 -2.37
N ASP A 82 28.99 -13.59 -1.10
CA ASP A 82 28.02 -12.59 -0.65
C ASP A 82 28.58 -11.17 -0.90
N TRP A 83 27.78 -10.27 -1.47
CA TRP A 83 28.21 -8.91 -1.81
C TRP A 83 28.34 -8.04 -0.57
N ARG A 84 29.44 -7.30 -0.53
CA ARG A 84 29.79 -6.42 0.56
C ARG A 84 29.54 -5.00 0.10
N LEU A 85 28.51 -4.37 0.66
CA LEU A 85 28.13 -3.01 0.31
C LEU A 85 28.74 -2.02 1.30
N PHE A 86 29.11 -0.84 0.80
CA PHE A 86 29.34 0.32 1.65
C PHE A 86 28.18 1.31 1.48
N LEU A 87 27.79 1.95 2.57
CA LEU A 87 26.77 2.98 2.61
C LEU A 87 27.31 4.21 3.34
N GLN A 88 27.28 5.37 2.70
CA GLN A 88 27.59 6.65 3.30
C GLN A 88 26.30 7.50 3.36
N LEU A 89 26.02 8.06 4.54
CA LEU A 89 24.89 8.94 4.82
C LEU A 89 25.41 10.23 5.46
N PRO A 90 25.63 11.29 4.68
CA PRO A 90 26.25 12.53 5.16
C PRO A 90 25.36 13.38 6.09
N GLY A 91 24.08 13.03 6.27
CA GLY A 91 23.19 13.73 7.22
C GLY A 91 22.25 14.76 6.60
N ASP A 92 22.28 14.94 5.28
CA ASP A 92 21.46 15.91 4.53
C ASP A 92 20.32 15.25 3.71
N GLY A 93 20.06 13.96 3.95
CA GLY A 93 19.10 13.16 3.18
C GLY A 93 19.66 12.59 1.88
N ALA A 94 20.94 12.81 1.55
CA ALA A 94 21.62 12.11 0.46
C ALA A 94 22.15 10.73 0.90
N PHE A 95 22.48 9.88 -0.07
CA PHE A 95 23.22 8.64 0.16
C PHE A 95 24.25 8.39 -0.94
N VAL A 96 25.32 7.67 -0.59
CA VAL A 96 26.22 7.00 -1.53
C VAL A 96 26.25 5.53 -1.19
N LEU A 97 25.93 4.67 -2.16
CA LEU A 97 25.97 3.22 -2.04
C LEU A 97 27.00 2.68 -3.05
N GLY A 98 27.84 1.75 -2.64
CA GLY A 98 28.68 1.02 -3.58
C GLY A 98 29.00 -0.39 -3.12
N VAL A 99 29.75 -1.10 -3.96
CA VAL A 99 30.06 -2.52 -3.80
C VAL A 99 31.56 -2.74 -3.82
N TYR A 100 32.07 -3.50 -2.85
CA TYR A 100 33.46 -3.92 -2.85
C TYR A 100 33.68 -5.08 -3.82
N PRO A 101 34.80 -5.09 -4.57
CA PRO A 101 35.19 -6.24 -5.38
C PRO A 101 35.31 -7.52 -4.53
N PRO A 102 34.87 -8.68 -5.03
CA PRO A 102 35.13 -9.95 -4.36
C PRO A 102 36.63 -10.28 -4.43
N GLY A 103 37.26 -10.52 -3.28
CA GLY A 103 38.66 -10.97 -3.18
C GLY A 103 39.58 -10.01 -2.45
N ASP A 104 39.22 -8.74 -2.35
CA ASP A 104 39.94 -7.80 -1.48
C ASP A 104 39.42 -7.97 -0.05
N GLY A 105 40.36 -8.22 0.88
CA GLY A 105 40.06 -8.11 2.31
C GLY A 105 39.39 -6.77 2.57
N CYS A 106 38.49 -6.70 3.55
CA CYS A 106 37.95 -5.39 3.96
C CYS A 106 39.16 -4.47 4.17
N PRO A 107 39.29 -3.35 3.42
CA PRO A 107 40.26 -2.35 3.83
C PRO A 107 39.93 -2.05 5.28
N ASN A 108 40.91 -2.18 6.17
CA ASN A 108 40.75 -1.57 7.47
C ASN A 108 40.40 -0.10 7.21
N THR A 109 39.50 0.47 8.01
CA THR A 109 38.87 1.80 7.85
C THR A 109 39.84 2.98 7.69
N THR A 110 41.15 2.72 7.63
CA THR A 110 42.25 3.66 7.46
C THR A 110 42.77 3.78 6.03
N ASP A 111 42.55 2.79 5.14
CA ASP A 111 43.02 2.86 3.74
C ASP A 111 41.93 3.42 2.83
N ARG A 112 41.78 4.76 2.83
CA ARG A 112 40.93 5.51 1.88
C ARG A 112 41.53 5.60 0.47
N ASP A 113 42.77 5.18 0.29
CA ASP A 113 43.55 5.37 -0.95
C ASP A 113 43.21 4.37 -2.07
N THR A 114 42.28 3.42 -1.87
CA THR A 114 41.80 2.48 -2.90
C THR A 114 40.40 2.82 -3.44
N ALA A 115 39.84 3.98 -3.09
CA ALA A 115 38.47 4.37 -3.45
C ALA A 115 38.24 4.67 -4.94
N GLU A 116 39.29 4.77 -5.76
CA GLU A 116 39.17 5.15 -7.18
C GLU A 116 38.52 4.06 -8.07
N ASP A 117 38.44 2.80 -7.60
CA ASP A 117 37.86 1.67 -8.36
C ASP A 117 36.50 1.18 -7.85
N LEU A 118 35.91 1.85 -6.84
CA LEU A 118 34.60 1.45 -6.32
C LEU A 118 33.47 1.82 -7.29
N ILE A 119 32.67 0.83 -7.68
CA ILE A 119 31.42 1.09 -8.41
C ILE A 119 30.41 1.63 -7.40
N THR A 120 29.93 2.85 -7.64
CA THR A 120 29.05 3.57 -6.73
C THR A 120 27.84 4.13 -7.44
N VAL A 121 26.80 4.41 -6.64
CA VAL A 121 25.62 5.15 -7.03
C VAL A 121 25.26 6.12 -5.91
N SER A 122 24.80 7.31 -6.27
CA SER A 122 24.44 8.35 -5.32
C SER A 122 23.06 8.89 -5.62
N GLY A 123 22.28 9.16 -4.58
CA GLY A 123 20.91 9.64 -4.72
C GLY A 123 20.39 10.25 -3.43
N THR A 124 19.07 10.42 -3.36
CA THR A 124 18.38 10.95 -2.19
C THR A 124 17.54 9.87 -1.51
N LEU A 125 17.46 9.93 -0.19
CA LEU A 125 16.51 9.16 0.59
C LEU A 125 15.09 9.59 0.24
N LYS A 126 14.15 8.65 0.30
CA LYS A 126 12.72 8.98 0.23
C LYS A 126 12.32 9.67 1.53
N PRO A 127 11.50 10.73 1.50
CA PRO A 127 11.16 11.46 2.71
C PRO A 127 10.36 10.61 3.69
N LEU A 128 10.53 10.86 4.99
CA LEU A 128 9.64 10.33 6.02
C LEU A 128 8.25 10.95 5.84
N PRO A 129 7.16 10.18 5.93
CA PRO A 129 5.82 10.73 5.85
C PRO A 129 5.53 11.59 7.09
N ALA A 130 4.81 12.70 6.89
CA ALA A 130 4.27 13.46 8.00
C ALA A 130 3.23 12.63 8.76
N VAL A 131 3.35 12.59 10.08
CA VAL A 131 2.39 11.93 10.98
C VAL A 131 1.82 13.00 11.91
N SER A 132 0.52 13.28 11.77
CA SER A 132 -0.18 14.26 12.60
C SER A 132 -0.34 13.70 14.02
N PRO A 133 0.20 14.36 15.07
CA PRO A 133 -0.04 13.94 16.45
C PRO A 133 -1.52 13.97 16.81
N THR A 134 -2.29 14.94 16.28
CA THR A 134 -3.72 15.05 16.52
C THR A 134 -4.49 13.85 15.96
N ASP A 135 -4.19 13.44 14.72
CA ASP A 135 -4.86 12.27 14.12
C ASP A 135 -4.45 10.99 14.86
N ALA A 136 -3.18 10.87 15.23
CA ALA A 136 -2.65 9.69 15.94
C ALA A 136 -3.28 9.53 17.33
N LEU A 137 -3.35 10.60 18.13
CA LEU A 137 -3.98 10.58 19.45
C LEU A 137 -5.49 10.30 19.34
N PHE A 138 -6.17 10.87 18.36
CA PHE A 138 -7.57 10.55 18.11
C PHE A 138 -7.77 9.06 17.80
N LEU A 139 -6.88 8.45 17.01
CA LEU A 139 -6.96 7.01 16.76
C LEU A 139 -6.66 6.18 18.02
N GLU A 140 -5.76 6.63 18.89
CA GLU A 140 -5.52 5.96 20.19
C GLU A 140 -6.77 5.92 21.06
N ASP A 141 -7.58 7.00 21.04
CA ASP A 141 -8.88 7.02 21.71
C ASP A 141 -9.83 5.98 21.10
N MET A 142 -9.96 5.95 19.76
CA MET A 142 -10.79 4.95 19.05
C MET A 142 -10.32 3.51 19.32
N ILE A 143 -9.01 3.28 19.50
CA ILE A 143 -8.45 1.99 19.88
C ILE A 143 -8.83 1.64 21.32
N THR A 144 -8.67 2.59 22.24
CA THR A 144 -8.99 2.41 23.66
C THR A 144 -10.48 2.12 23.87
N GLU A 145 -11.34 2.76 23.08
CA GLU A 145 -12.79 2.52 23.08
C GLU A 145 -13.16 1.18 22.45
N GLY A 146 -12.24 0.51 21.76
CA GLY A 146 -12.51 -0.75 21.05
C GLY A 146 -13.39 -0.57 19.82
N ILE A 147 -13.27 0.57 19.15
CA ILE A 147 -13.82 0.83 17.81
C ILE A 147 -12.79 0.38 16.75
N VAL A 148 -11.51 0.51 17.05
CA VAL A 148 -10.38 0.09 16.21
C VAL A 148 -9.49 -0.93 16.97
N PRO A 149 -9.10 -2.06 16.37
CA PRO A 149 -9.60 -2.56 15.09
C PRO A 149 -11.01 -3.13 15.23
N TYR A 150 -11.63 -3.49 14.11
CA TYR A 150 -12.85 -4.29 14.12
C TYR A 150 -12.67 -5.55 15.00
N PRO A 151 -13.57 -5.83 15.95
CA PRO A 151 -13.25 -6.66 17.11
C PRO A 151 -13.14 -8.18 16.86
N ASP A 152 -13.69 -8.75 15.77
CA ASP A 152 -13.46 -10.18 15.46
C ASP A 152 -14.01 -10.58 14.09
N ASN A 153 -13.25 -11.40 13.35
CA ASN A 153 -13.77 -12.27 12.30
C ASN A 153 -13.58 -13.72 12.77
N PRO A 154 -14.65 -14.48 13.05
CA PRO A 154 -14.53 -15.85 13.57
C PRO A 154 -13.76 -16.81 12.65
N ASP A 155 -13.60 -16.46 11.36
CA ASP A 155 -12.99 -17.31 10.33
C ASP A 155 -11.53 -16.93 9.99
N SER A 156 -10.92 -15.95 10.68
CA SER A 156 -9.51 -15.55 10.45
C SER A 156 -8.70 -15.43 11.74
N PRO A 157 -7.43 -15.86 11.74
CA PRO A 157 -6.55 -15.69 12.90
C PRO A 157 -6.27 -14.19 13.13
N VAL A 158 -6.88 -13.64 14.17
CA VAL A 158 -6.75 -12.23 14.57
C VAL A 158 -5.38 -12.01 15.22
N LYS A 159 -4.64 -10.99 14.77
CA LYS A 159 -3.40 -10.57 15.44
C LYS A 159 -3.74 -9.87 16.75
N SER A 160 -3.00 -10.18 17.80
CA SER A 160 -3.10 -9.47 19.08
C SER A 160 -2.59 -8.03 18.95
N ALA A 161 -3.05 -7.16 19.85
CA ALA A 161 -2.55 -5.79 19.94
C ALA A 161 -1.03 -5.73 20.20
N ASP A 162 -0.48 -6.70 20.92
CA ASP A 162 0.96 -6.79 21.18
C ASP A 162 1.75 -7.14 19.91
N GLU A 163 1.25 -8.08 19.10
CA GLU A 163 1.84 -8.39 17.79
C GLU A 163 1.82 -7.18 16.86
N ILE A 164 0.69 -6.45 16.81
CA ILE A 164 0.57 -5.22 16.00
C ILE A 164 1.52 -4.14 16.51
N ARG A 165 1.71 -4.01 17.83
CA ARG A 165 2.67 -3.06 18.42
C ARG A 165 4.12 -3.36 18.05
N GLU A 166 4.52 -4.64 18.08
CA GLU A 166 5.86 -5.03 17.66
C GLU A 166 6.08 -4.84 16.16
N LEU A 167 5.07 -5.14 15.34
CA LEU A 167 5.08 -4.82 13.91
C LEU A 167 5.22 -3.31 13.69
N GLY A 168 4.51 -2.49 14.45
CA GLY A 168 4.58 -1.03 14.40
C GLY A 168 5.97 -0.51 14.72
N LYS A 169 6.58 -0.93 15.84
CA LYS A 169 7.96 -0.55 16.20
C LYS A 169 8.96 -0.94 15.11
N ARG A 170 8.77 -2.09 14.48
CA ARG A 170 9.64 -2.58 13.41
C ARG A 170 9.50 -1.78 12.11
N LEU A 171 8.27 -1.51 11.69
CA LEU A 171 7.97 -0.91 10.39
C LEU A 171 7.98 0.62 10.42
N PHE A 172 7.69 1.22 11.58
CA PHE A 172 7.59 2.67 11.79
C PHE A 172 8.43 3.17 12.98
N PRO A 173 9.72 2.79 13.12
CA PRO A 173 10.56 3.21 14.25
C PRO A 173 10.84 4.72 14.29
N PHE A 174 10.62 5.44 13.19
CA PHE A 174 10.90 6.87 13.04
C PHE A 174 9.90 7.79 13.75
N THR A 175 8.84 7.24 14.35
CA THR A 175 7.77 8.01 15.00
C THR A 175 7.31 7.36 16.30
N PRO A 176 6.98 8.15 17.35
CA PRO A 176 6.38 7.59 18.56
C PRO A 176 5.00 6.98 18.30
N PHE A 177 4.32 7.37 17.23
CA PHE A 177 2.98 6.90 16.85
C PHE A 177 2.99 5.61 16.01
N SER A 178 4.01 4.77 16.21
CA SER A 178 4.21 3.54 15.44
C SER A 178 3.04 2.55 15.55
N PHE A 179 2.41 2.46 16.73
CA PHE A 179 1.26 1.58 16.97
C PHE A 179 -0.01 2.06 16.27
N PRO A 180 -0.44 3.34 16.38
CA PRO A 180 -1.52 3.90 15.56
C PRO A 180 -1.36 3.64 14.06
N LEU A 181 -0.16 3.86 13.50
CA LEU A 181 0.11 3.62 12.08
C LEU A 181 -0.09 2.15 11.69
N ALA A 182 0.46 1.21 12.48
CA ALA A 182 0.28 -0.22 12.26
C ALA A 182 -1.20 -0.63 12.37
N MET A 183 -1.91 -0.05 13.35
CA MET A 183 -3.32 -0.34 13.56
C MET A 183 -4.20 0.18 12.43
N CYS A 184 -3.89 1.34 11.83
CA CYS A 184 -4.62 1.81 10.64
C CYS A 184 -4.54 0.81 9.48
N VAL A 185 -3.35 0.28 9.21
CA VAL A 185 -3.15 -0.70 8.12
C VAL A 185 -3.88 -2.01 8.45
N TYR A 186 -3.79 -2.47 9.71
CA TYR A 186 -4.50 -3.67 10.14
C TYR A 186 -6.02 -3.50 10.03
N ASP A 187 -6.57 -2.41 10.57
CA ASP A 187 -8.01 -2.12 10.54
C ASP A 187 -8.54 -1.95 9.11
N TRP A 188 -7.74 -1.38 8.18
CA TRP A 188 -8.06 -1.34 6.75
C TRP A 188 -8.27 -2.73 6.13
N THR A 189 -7.61 -3.77 6.64
CA THR A 189 -7.81 -5.14 6.15
C THR A 189 -8.95 -5.88 6.85
N THR A 190 -9.57 -5.25 7.87
CA THR A 190 -10.79 -5.72 8.50
C THR A 190 -12.02 -5.10 7.85
N VAL A 191 -13.21 -5.46 8.32
CA VAL A 191 -14.51 -4.91 7.89
C VAL A 191 -14.60 -3.38 8.00
N SER A 192 -13.78 -2.75 8.85
CA SER A 192 -13.67 -1.30 8.94
C SER A 192 -13.30 -0.63 7.60
N PHE A 193 -12.79 -1.37 6.60
CA PHE A 193 -12.63 -0.85 5.25
C PHE A 193 -13.94 -0.27 4.69
N ALA A 194 -15.11 -0.82 5.06
CA ALA A 194 -16.41 -0.33 4.60
C ALA A 194 -16.65 1.13 5.03
N ARG A 195 -16.27 1.51 6.27
CA ARG A 195 -16.29 2.91 6.72
C ARG A 195 -15.45 3.77 5.79
N LEU A 196 -14.21 3.36 5.56
CA LEU A 196 -13.22 4.13 4.78
C LEU A 196 -13.65 4.27 3.31
N VAL A 197 -14.20 3.22 2.72
CA VAL A 197 -14.73 3.21 1.35
C VAL A 197 -15.94 4.12 1.25
N PHE A 198 -17.00 3.88 2.05
CA PHE A 198 -18.25 4.64 1.94
C PHE A 198 -18.04 6.13 2.15
N LEU A 199 -17.23 6.50 3.14
CA LEU A 199 -16.97 7.89 3.45
C LEU A 199 -16.05 8.57 2.44
N LYS A 200 -15.42 7.84 1.52
CA LYS A 200 -14.56 8.43 0.48
C LYS A 200 -15.17 8.44 -0.91
N ILE A 201 -15.82 7.36 -1.33
CA ILE A 201 -16.41 7.31 -2.68
C ILE A 201 -17.57 8.31 -2.80
N PHE A 202 -18.31 8.52 -1.70
CA PHE A 202 -19.44 9.44 -1.61
C PHE A 202 -19.07 10.89 -1.26
N GLU A 203 -17.80 11.29 -1.43
CA GLU A 203 -17.36 12.69 -1.33
C GLU A 203 -17.50 13.43 -2.67
N TYR A 204 -18.06 14.64 -2.63
CA TYR A 204 -18.07 15.60 -3.75
C TYR A 204 -16.72 16.32 -3.88
N THR A 205 -15.70 15.57 -4.30
CA THR A 205 -14.29 16.01 -4.35
C THR A 205 -14.02 17.21 -5.27
N GLY A 206 -14.93 17.54 -6.17
CA GLY A 206 -14.82 18.66 -7.10
C GLY A 206 -15.09 20.04 -6.49
N THR A 207 -15.44 20.09 -5.20
CA THR A 207 -15.79 21.34 -4.49
C THR A 207 -14.67 21.90 -3.60
N GLY A 208 -13.60 21.14 -3.38
CA GLY A 208 -12.53 21.49 -2.44
C GLY A 208 -12.84 21.06 -1.00
N PRO A 209 -11.81 20.91 -0.15
CA PRO A 209 -12.00 20.49 1.24
C PRO A 209 -12.61 21.62 2.11
N PRO A 210 -13.44 21.29 3.13
CA PRO A 210 -13.92 19.95 3.46
C PRO A 210 -14.90 19.44 2.39
N TYR A 211 -14.69 18.21 1.90
CA TYR A 211 -15.51 17.65 0.82
C TYR A 211 -16.88 17.25 1.37
N PRO A 212 -17.99 17.81 0.87
CA PRO A 212 -19.32 17.39 1.30
C PRO A 212 -19.56 15.92 0.99
N LEU A 213 -20.37 15.25 1.82
CA LEU A 213 -20.78 13.86 1.62
C LEU A 213 -22.18 13.77 1.02
N ASP A 214 -22.37 12.83 0.09
CA ASP A 214 -23.70 12.32 -0.27
C ASP A 214 -24.24 11.43 0.86
N ARG A 215 -24.82 12.08 1.87
CA ARG A 215 -25.33 11.43 3.09
C ARG A 215 -26.39 10.37 2.79
N GLN A 216 -27.19 10.57 1.75
CA GLN A 216 -28.24 9.62 1.38
C GLN A 216 -27.62 8.34 0.83
N SER A 217 -26.65 8.44 -0.09
CA SER A 217 -25.95 7.27 -0.60
C SER A 217 -25.12 6.55 0.46
N VAL A 218 -24.49 7.28 1.40
CA VAL A 218 -23.82 6.67 2.57
C VAL A 218 -24.81 5.83 3.39
N ALA A 219 -25.98 6.39 3.73
CA ALA A 219 -27.00 5.67 4.49
C ALA A 219 -27.53 4.44 3.73
N GLN A 220 -27.74 4.56 2.41
CA GLN A 220 -28.15 3.44 1.55
C GLN A 220 -27.10 2.34 1.48
N ALA A 221 -25.81 2.69 1.40
CA ALA A 221 -24.71 1.73 1.40
C ALA A 221 -24.59 1.00 2.74
N ILE A 222 -24.71 1.72 3.87
CA ILE A 222 -24.73 1.08 5.18
C ILE A 222 -25.93 0.13 5.29
N TRP A 223 -27.14 0.60 4.95
CA TRP A 223 -28.38 -0.19 5.04
C TRP A 223 -28.40 -1.40 4.11
N GLY A 224 -27.86 -1.24 2.89
CA GLY A 224 -27.79 -2.27 1.86
C GLY A 224 -26.73 -3.33 2.12
N CYS A 225 -25.88 -3.16 3.13
CA CYS A 225 -24.83 -4.12 3.42
C CYS A 225 -25.38 -5.46 3.91
N ASP A 226 -25.09 -6.51 3.13
CA ASP A 226 -25.46 -7.89 3.40
C ASP A 226 -24.29 -8.86 3.16
N TRP A 227 -23.06 -8.36 3.24
CA TRP A 227 -21.86 -9.18 3.06
C TRP A 227 -21.67 -10.07 4.30
N GLU A 228 -22.14 -11.32 4.19
CA GLU A 228 -22.14 -12.31 5.26
C GLU A 228 -22.82 -11.81 6.56
N ILE A 229 -22.07 -11.63 7.64
CA ILE A 229 -22.58 -11.17 8.94
C ILE A 229 -22.58 -9.64 9.07
N TYR A 230 -22.01 -8.93 8.09
CA TYR A 230 -21.86 -7.48 8.10
C TYR A 230 -23.14 -6.84 7.58
N THR A 231 -24.05 -6.59 8.52
CA THR A 231 -25.39 -6.06 8.24
C THR A 231 -25.71 -4.91 9.17
N PRO A 232 -26.69 -4.05 8.84
CA PRO A 232 -27.16 -3.00 9.74
C PRO A 232 -27.63 -3.49 11.11
N LYS A 233 -27.94 -4.78 11.25
CA LYS A 233 -28.36 -5.38 12.52
C LYS A 233 -27.18 -5.86 13.37
N ASN A 234 -25.99 -5.98 12.77
CA ASN A 234 -24.79 -6.40 13.47
C ASN A 234 -24.23 -5.22 14.28
N ARG A 235 -24.05 -5.45 15.59
CA ARG A 235 -23.55 -4.44 16.52
C ARG A 235 -22.14 -3.98 16.15
N ASP A 236 -21.24 -4.90 15.88
CA ASP A 236 -19.83 -4.58 15.64
C ASP A 236 -19.67 -3.86 14.30
N PHE A 237 -20.42 -4.28 13.26
CA PHE A 237 -20.49 -3.57 11.99
C PHE A 237 -20.97 -2.14 12.16
N MET A 238 -22.13 -1.92 12.80
CA MET A 238 -22.66 -0.56 12.99
C MET A 238 -21.77 0.29 13.89
N ARG A 239 -21.05 -0.32 14.83
CA ARG A 239 -20.10 0.39 15.69
C ARG A 239 -18.93 0.97 14.90
N THR A 240 -18.54 0.37 13.77
CA THR A 240 -17.52 0.99 12.89
C THR A 240 -17.96 2.36 12.36
N PHE A 241 -19.27 2.61 12.29
CA PHE A 241 -19.89 3.86 11.88
C PHE A 241 -20.30 4.74 13.08
N LEU A 242 -19.89 4.42 14.30
CA LEU A 242 -20.32 5.08 15.55
C LEU A 242 -21.83 4.96 15.81
N MET A 243 -22.46 3.93 15.26
CA MET A 243 -23.91 3.72 15.30
C MET A 243 -24.30 2.47 16.06
N ASN A 244 -25.59 2.34 16.37
CA ASN A 244 -26.19 1.15 16.93
C ASN A 244 -26.84 0.30 15.83
N PRO A 245 -27.11 -0.99 16.08
CA PRO A 245 -27.94 -1.80 15.22
C PRO A 245 -29.21 -1.07 14.77
N ALA A 246 -29.45 -1.04 13.46
CA ALA A 246 -30.56 -0.38 12.84
C ALA A 246 -31.61 -1.39 12.35
N SER A 247 -32.87 -0.96 12.39
CA SER A 247 -34.03 -1.78 11.98
C SER A 247 -34.66 -1.36 10.65
N SER A 248 -34.28 -0.19 10.12
CA SER A 248 -34.75 0.35 8.84
C SER A 248 -33.73 1.34 8.24
N LEU A 249 -33.86 1.67 6.96
CA LEU A 249 -33.08 2.75 6.34
C LEU A 249 -33.28 4.09 7.06
N ALA A 250 -34.53 4.42 7.43
CA ALA A 250 -34.82 5.67 8.15
C ALA A 250 -34.13 5.75 9.52
N ASP A 251 -33.91 4.60 10.17
CA ASP A 251 -33.15 4.50 11.42
C ASP A 251 -31.64 4.75 11.17
N VAL A 252 -31.09 4.16 10.09
CA VAL A 252 -29.71 4.47 9.63
C VAL A 252 -29.55 5.95 9.34
N GLU A 253 -30.46 6.57 8.58
CA GLU A 253 -30.43 8.00 8.26
C GLU A 253 -30.48 8.87 9.53
N ALA A 254 -31.37 8.56 10.46
CA ALA A 254 -31.53 9.30 11.71
C ALA A 254 -30.33 9.17 12.65
N GLN A 255 -29.68 8.01 12.68
CA GLN A 255 -28.45 7.80 13.45
C GLN A 255 -27.26 8.48 12.77
N LEU A 256 -27.11 8.33 11.44
CA LEU A 256 -26.02 8.92 10.67
C LEU A 256 -26.02 10.45 10.81
N ALA A 257 -27.18 11.09 10.76
CA ALA A 257 -27.31 12.54 10.94
C ALA A 257 -26.76 13.05 12.29
N LYS A 258 -26.66 12.18 13.32
CA LYS A 258 -26.11 12.55 14.64
C LYS A 258 -24.60 12.40 14.72
N VAL A 259 -24.02 11.49 13.94
CA VAL A 259 -22.60 11.11 14.05
C VAL A 259 -21.77 11.51 12.82
N ILE A 260 -22.39 11.99 11.74
CA ILE A 260 -21.73 12.18 10.45
C ILE A 260 -20.47 13.06 10.51
N ASP A 261 -20.47 14.15 11.28
CA ASP A 261 -19.33 15.06 11.34
C ASP A 261 -18.13 14.39 12.05
N GLU A 262 -18.39 13.67 13.15
CA GLU A 262 -17.38 12.89 13.87
C GLU A 262 -16.90 11.69 13.05
N LEU A 263 -17.82 10.98 12.40
CA LEU A 263 -17.52 9.86 11.53
C LEU A 263 -16.70 10.28 10.30
N HIS A 264 -17.00 11.45 9.72
CA HIS A 264 -16.23 12.02 8.62
C HIS A 264 -14.82 12.40 9.06
N PHE A 265 -14.69 13.08 10.20
CA PHE A 265 -13.39 13.37 10.79
C PHE A 265 -12.59 12.10 11.09
N PHE A 266 -13.24 11.06 11.63
CA PHE A 266 -12.61 9.77 11.90
C PHE A 266 -12.09 9.12 10.62
N SER A 267 -12.91 9.02 9.58
CA SER A 267 -12.49 8.49 8.28
C SER A 267 -11.30 9.28 7.71
N ASP A 268 -11.33 10.60 7.82
CA ASP A 268 -10.28 11.50 7.35
C ASP A 268 -8.95 11.32 8.11
N ALA A 269 -9.01 11.31 9.44
CA ALA A 269 -7.84 11.09 10.29
C ALA A 269 -7.21 9.72 10.01
N GLN A 270 -8.03 8.68 9.92
CA GLN A 270 -7.54 7.33 9.63
C GLN A 270 -6.97 7.22 8.22
N ASN A 271 -7.57 7.82 7.19
CA ASN A 271 -7.03 7.83 5.83
C ASN A 271 -5.68 8.55 5.76
N ARG A 272 -5.48 9.65 6.50
CA ARG A 272 -4.18 10.36 6.56
C ARG A 272 -3.11 9.50 7.23
N LEU A 273 -3.43 8.83 8.35
CA LEU A 273 -2.50 7.91 9.02
C LEU A 273 -2.21 6.68 8.17
N LEU A 274 -3.22 6.10 7.52
CA LEU A 274 -3.07 4.98 6.57
C LEU A 274 -2.14 5.38 5.42
N ALA A 275 -2.30 6.59 4.88
CA ALA A 275 -1.44 7.11 3.83
C ALA A 275 0.02 7.27 4.31
N ALA A 276 0.22 7.80 5.51
CA ALA A 276 1.55 7.88 6.11
C ALA A 276 2.18 6.49 6.31
N ALA A 277 1.42 5.54 6.87
CA ALA A 277 1.89 4.18 7.10
C ALA A 277 2.30 3.49 5.79
N MET A 278 1.45 3.51 4.76
CA MET A 278 1.74 2.88 3.47
C MET A 278 2.94 3.48 2.75
N ARG A 279 3.16 4.81 2.84
CA ARG A 279 4.38 5.44 2.30
C ARG A 279 5.64 4.95 3.02
N ALA A 280 5.53 4.55 4.28
CA ALA A 280 6.62 4.01 5.08
C ALA A 280 6.86 2.50 4.88
N LEU A 281 5.97 1.76 4.21
CA LEU A 281 6.15 0.34 3.95
C LEU A 281 7.10 0.04 2.77
N PRO A 282 7.81 -1.11 2.78
CA PRO A 282 8.75 -1.48 1.73
C PRO A 282 8.10 -1.58 0.34
N ARG A 283 8.90 -1.28 -0.69
CA ARG A 283 8.52 -1.47 -2.11
C ARG A 283 8.37 -2.94 -2.47
N THR A 284 7.47 -3.22 -3.42
CA THR A 284 7.31 -4.53 -4.05
C THR A 284 8.13 -4.62 -5.34
N CYS A 285 8.80 -5.75 -5.59
CA CYS A 285 9.49 -6.00 -6.86
C CYS A 285 8.52 -6.49 -7.95
N THR A 286 8.71 -6.02 -9.18
CA THR A 286 7.91 -6.46 -10.35
C THR A 286 8.37 -7.80 -10.90
N ILE A 287 9.56 -8.28 -10.52
CA ILE A 287 10.11 -9.56 -11.00
C ILE A 287 9.37 -10.74 -10.36
N THR A 288 9.13 -10.67 -9.05
CA THR A 288 8.38 -11.70 -8.32
C THR A 288 6.89 -11.62 -8.61
N HIS A 289 6.36 -10.40 -8.81
CA HIS A 289 4.95 -10.16 -9.08
C HIS A 289 4.80 -9.27 -10.33
N PRO A 290 4.83 -9.88 -11.53
CA PRO A 290 4.82 -9.13 -12.80
C PRO A 290 3.47 -8.51 -13.13
N GLN A 291 2.41 -8.91 -12.45
CA GLN A 291 1.09 -8.28 -12.51
C GLN A 291 0.47 -8.34 -11.12
N LEU A 292 -0.37 -7.35 -10.82
CA LEU A 292 -1.21 -7.35 -9.63
C LEU A 292 -2.67 -7.33 -10.06
N TYR A 293 -3.54 -7.95 -9.28
CA TYR A 293 -4.94 -8.18 -9.62
C TYR A 293 -5.85 -7.68 -8.51
N SER A 294 -6.94 -7.03 -8.87
CA SER A 294 -7.96 -6.64 -7.90
C SER A 294 -9.35 -6.99 -8.41
N GLY A 295 -10.10 -7.75 -7.62
CA GLY A 295 -11.53 -7.91 -7.82
C GLY A 295 -12.21 -6.67 -7.29
N GLN A 296 -12.71 -5.81 -8.17
CA GLN A 296 -13.24 -4.52 -7.75
C GLN A 296 -14.67 -4.60 -7.28
N VAL A 297 -15.00 -3.53 -6.55
CA VAL A 297 -16.16 -3.37 -5.67
C VAL A 297 -16.10 -4.44 -4.58
N ASP A 298 -15.21 -4.17 -3.63
CA ASP A 298 -14.98 -4.93 -2.39
C ASP A 298 -16.29 -5.18 -1.60
N ILE A 299 -17.36 -4.47 -1.95
CA ILE A 299 -18.66 -4.48 -1.31
C ILE A 299 -19.73 -4.82 -2.37
N GLN A 300 -20.02 -6.12 -2.51
CA GLN A 300 -20.84 -6.68 -3.60
C GLN A 300 -22.17 -5.91 -3.86
N HIS A 301 -22.81 -5.36 -2.81
CA HIS A 301 -24.09 -4.65 -2.94
C HIS A 301 -23.99 -3.24 -3.56
N LEU A 302 -22.83 -2.59 -3.58
CA LEU A 302 -22.68 -1.30 -4.30
C LEU A 302 -22.88 -1.53 -5.81
N GLY A 303 -22.56 -2.70 -6.34
CA GLY A 303 -22.73 -3.02 -7.75
C GLY A 303 -21.88 -2.14 -8.69
N LEU A 304 -22.06 -2.34 -9.99
CA LEU A 304 -21.19 -1.71 -11.02
C LEU A 304 -21.38 -0.19 -11.13
N ASN A 305 -22.54 0.34 -10.75
CA ASN A 305 -22.87 1.77 -10.92
C ASN A 305 -22.16 2.70 -9.90
N HIS A 306 -21.51 2.13 -8.89
CA HIS A 306 -20.68 2.92 -7.97
C HIS A 306 -19.19 2.89 -8.34
N PHE A 307 -18.77 2.05 -9.30
CA PHE A 307 -17.37 2.02 -9.72
C PHE A 307 -16.90 3.37 -10.27
N GLY A 308 -17.77 4.07 -11.01
CA GLY A 308 -17.43 5.37 -11.59
C GLY A 308 -17.14 6.47 -10.57
N ILE A 309 -17.80 6.44 -9.40
CA ILE A 309 -17.64 7.50 -8.39
C ILE A 309 -16.39 7.34 -7.53
N GLU A 310 -15.64 6.25 -7.72
CA GLU A 310 -14.34 6.03 -7.06
C GLU A 310 -13.24 6.95 -7.62
N PHE A 311 -13.51 7.72 -8.68
CA PHE A 311 -12.53 8.52 -9.39
C PHE A 311 -12.75 10.03 -9.25
N LEU A 312 -11.67 10.80 -9.22
CA LEU A 312 -11.71 12.27 -9.20
C LEU A 312 -12.25 12.85 -10.52
N GLU A 313 -12.10 12.12 -11.62
CA GLU A 313 -12.56 12.52 -12.96
C GLU A 313 -14.08 12.35 -13.15
N CYS A 314 -14.80 11.77 -12.18
CA CYS A 314 -16.25 11.64 -12.22
C CYS A 314 -16.92 13.03 -12.21
N PRO A 315 -17.76 13.38 -13.21
CA PRO A 315 -18.41 14.68 -13.28
C PRO A 315 -19.30 15.01 -12.08
N LEU A 316 -19.91 13.99 -11.46
CA LEU A 316 -20.79 14.15 -10.30
C LEU A 316 -20.04 14.71 -9.08
N ASN A 317 -18.71 14.67 -9.05
CA ASN A 317 -17.90 15.26 -8.00
C ASN A 317 -18.13 16.78 -7.82
N HIS A 318 -18.66 17.47 -8.84
CA HIS A 318 -18.99 18.89 -8.80
C HIS A 318 -20.49 19.16 -8.53
N ALA A 319 -21.33 18.13 -8.49
CA ALA A 319 -22.79 18.24 -8.45
C ALA A 319 -23.34 17.98 -7.05
N VAL A 320 -23.00 18.84 -6.08
CA VAL A 320 -23.43 18.68 -4.68
C VAL A 320 -24.95 18.57 -4.58
N GLY A 321 -25.41 17.48 -3.95
CA GLY A 321 -26.82 17.18 -3.74
C GLY A 321 -27.40 16.22 -4.78
N GLU A 322 -26.68 15.93 -5.87
CA GLU A 322 -27.03 14.83 -6.78
C GLU A 322 -26.45 13.51 -6.28
N SER A 323 -27.22 12.42 -6.38
CA SER A 323 -26.73 11.12 -5.93
C SER A 323 -25.44 10.74 -6.67
N LEU A 324 -24.40 10.41 -5.90
CA LEU A 324 -23.14 9.88 -6.41
C LEU A 324 -23.34 8.43 -6.85
N GLN A 325 -23.98 8.26 -7.99
CA GLN A 325 -24.18 6.99 -8.67
C GLN A 325 -24.17 7.25 -10.18
N GLN A 326 -23.35 6.52 -10.94
CA GLN A 326 -23.26 6.70 -12.39
C GLN A 326 -23.44 5.36 -13.11
N ASN A 327 -24.10 5.37 -14.26
CA ASN A 327 -24.17 4.17 -15.08
C ASN A 327 -22.75 3.68 -15.45
N PHE A 328 -22.47 2.41 -15.18
CA PHE A 328 -21.16 1.82 -15.42
C PHE A 328 -20.69 1.96 -16.88
N HIS A 329 -21.56 1.71 -17.86
CA HIS A 329 -21.19 1.80 -19.27
C HIS A 329 -20.91 3.24 -19.70
N GLU A 330 -21.60 4.23 -19.14
CA GLU A 330 -21.33 5.65 -19.40
C GLU A 330 -19.98 6.09 -18.82
N ALA A 331 -19.63 5.61 -17.62
CA ALA A 331 -18.31 5.86 -17.04
C ALA A 331 -17.19 5.22 -17.88
N MET A 332 -17.38 3.97 -18.31
CA MET A 332 -16.44 3.25 -19.21
C MET A 332 -16.30 3.90 -20.58
N ALA A 333 -17.36 4.50 -21.11
CA ALA A 333 -17.32 5.21 -22.39
C ALA A 333 -16.74 6.64 -22.29
N SER A 334 -16.48 7.14 -21.08
CA SER A 334 -16.05 8.53 -20.84
C SER A 334 -14.64 8.61 -20.25
N TYR A 335 -14.52 8.77 -18.94
CA TYR A 335 -13.26 9.03 -18.25
C TYR A 335 -12.51 7.75 -17.84
N ILE A 336 -13.15 6.58 -17.89
CA ILE A 336 -12.50 5.26 -17.69
C ILE A 336 -12.18 4.59 -19.04
N ALA A 337 -12.32 5.28 -20.16
CA ALA A 337 -12.02 4.72 -21.48
C ALA A 337 -10.50 4.48 -21.67
N PRO A 338 -10.09 3.50 -22.51
CA PRO A 338 -8.68 3.32 -22.86
C PRO A 338 -8.01 4.62 -23.35
N GLY A 339 -6.78 4.84 -22.89
CA GLY A 339 -6.00 6.07 -23.10
C GLY A 339 -6.32 7.21 -22.14
N ARG A 340 -7.31 7.05 -21.24
CA ARG A 340 -7.59 8.02 -20.16
C ARG A 340 -6.75 7.72 -18.93
N VAL A 341 -6.57 8.76 -18.11
CA VAL A 341 -5.99 8.63 -16.78
C VAL A 341 -7.08 8.83 -15.75
N ILE A 342 -7.20 7.89 -14.82
CA ILE A 342 -8.09 7.93 -13.67
C ILE A 342 -7.29 8.14 -12.39
N THR A 343 -7.85 8.85 -11.43
CA THR A 343 -7.25 9.13 -10.13
C THR A 343 -8.19 8.64 -9.03
N THR A 344 -7.74 7.73 -8.18
CA THR A 344 -8.60 7.13 -7.16
C THR A 344 -8.92 8.11 -6.03
N LYS A 345 -10.16 8.12 -5.53
CA LYS A 345 -10.55 8.85 -4.30
C LYS A 345 -10.10 8.15 -3.04
N MET A 346 -9.90 6.84 -3.13
CA MET A 346 -9.68 5.98 -1.98
C MET A 346 -8.64 4.91 -2.31
N VAL A 347 -8.33 4.12 -1.30
CA VAL A 347 -7.21 3.18 -1.28
C VAL A 347 -7.59 1.88 -1.98
N TRP A 348 -6.88 1.46 -3.03
CA TRP A 348 -7.18 0.18 -3.71
C TRP A 348 -6.26 -0.95 -3.27
N SER A 349 -6.86 -2.09 -2.91
CA SER A 349 -6.15 -3.33 -2.61
C SER A 349 -6.01 -4.23 -3.84
N PHE A 350 -4.87 -4.91 -3.95
CA PHE A 350 -4.53 -5.85 -5.00
C PHE A 350 -3.85 -7.09 -4.40
N ALA A 351 -4.04 -8.24 -5.04
CA ALA A 351 -3.31 -9.47 -4.79
C ALA A 351 -2.34 -9.78 -5.94
N ASP A 352 -1.42 -10.73 -5.73
CA ASP A 352 -0.58 -11.31 -6.79
C ASP A 352 -1.24 -12.52 -7.48
N SER A 353 -2.42 -12.93 -7.03
CA SER A 353 -3.16 -14.08 -7.53
C SER A 353 -4.42 -13.65 -8.29
N LEU A 354 -4.49 -14.01 -9.58
CA LEU A 354 -5.71 -13.85 -10.37
C LEU A 354 -6.90 -14.60 -9.75
N ARG A 355 -6.64 -15.78 -9.16
CA ARG A 355 -7.69 -16.59 -8.54
C ARG A 355 -8.34 -15.84 -7.37
N ASP A 356 -7.52 -15.28 -6.51
CA ASP A 356 -7.97 -14.60 -5.29
C ASP A 356 -8.74 -13.33 -5.69
N ALA A 357 -8.24 -12.57 -6.67
CA ALA A 357 -8.96 -11.40 -7.19
C ALA A 357 -10.32 -11.76 -7.82
N VAL A 358 -10.42 -12.85 -8.58
CA VAL A 358 -11.70 -13.28 -9.18
C VAL A 358 -12.67 -13.84 -8.13
N GLU A 359 -12.18 -14.40 -7.03
CA GLU A 359 -13.01 -14.84 -5.90
C GLU A 359 -13.85 -13.67 -5.36
N TYR A 360 -13.21 -12.53 -5.12
CA TYR A 360 -13.83 -11.33 -4.54
C TYR A 360 -14.43 -10.35 -5.56
N SER A 361 -14.19 -10.53 -6.86
CA SER A 361 -14.75 -9.68 -7.91
C SER A 361 -16.29 -9.70 -7.94
N ASN A 362 -16.89 -8.52 -8.04
CA ASN A 362 -18.33 -8.34 -8.27
C ASN A 362 -18.72 -8.25 -9.76
N GLY A 363 -17.80 -8.55 -10.68
CA GLY A 363 -17.98 -8.33 -12.11
C GLY A 363 -16.95 -7.38 -12.73
N ILE A 364 -16.07 -6.77 -11.95
CA ILE A 364 -14.91 -6.00 -12.43
C ILE A 364 -13.62 -6.66 -11.95
N LEU A 365 -12.65 -6.78 -12.85
CA LEU A 365 -11.30 -7.24 -12.55
C LEU A 365 -10.31 -6.18 -13.04
N LEU A 366 -9.54 -5.58 -12.13
CA LEU A 366 -8.41 -4.74 -12.50
C LEU A 366 -7.17 -5.59 -12.64
N VAL A 367 -6.40 -5.32 -13.69
CA VAL A 367 -5.08 -5.92 -13.93
C VAL A 367 -4.06 -4.79 -14.00
N LEU A 368 -3.19 -4.71 -13.01
CA LEU A 368 -2.06 -3.79 -13.05
C LEU A 368 -0.89 -4.41 -13.78
N VAL A 369 -0.34 -3.66 -14.73
CA VAL A 369 0.93 -3.98 -15.39
C VAL A 369 2.02 -3.02 -14.90
N PRO A 370 3.26 -3.49 -14.76
CA PRO A 370 4.35 -2.66 -14.27
C PRO A 370 4.71 -1.62 -15.33
N PRO A 371 5.13 -0.41 -14.93
CA PRO A 371 5.66 0.56 -15.87
C PRO A 371 6.88 0.00 -16.61
N GLY A 372 6.95 0.27 -17.92
CA GLY A 372 8.04 -0.22 -18.76
C GLY A 372 9.41 0.19 -18.19
N GLY A 373 10.32 -0.77 -18.10
CA GLY A 373 11.67 -0.55 -17.56
C GLY A 373 11.75 -0.33 -16.05
N LYS A 374 10.66 -0.52 -15.29
CA LYS A 374 10.66 -0.46 -13.83
C LYS A 374 10.70 -1.85 -13.21
N TRP A 375 11.56 -1.99 -12.21
CA TRP A 375 11.79 -3.23 -11.47
C TRP A 375 10.99 -3.31 -10.16
N THR A 376 10.26 -2.25 -9.84
CA THR A 376 9.55 -2.04 -8.57
C THR A 376 8.20 -1.37 -8.80
N TRP A 377 7.23 -1.72 -7.96
CA TRP A 377 5.96 -1.03 -7.83
C TRP A 377 6.15 0.16 -6.88
N GLU A 378 6.60 1.31 -7.39
CA GLU A 378 6.93 2.48 -6.53
C GLU A 378 5.77 2.94 -5.64
N SER A 379 4.54 2.90 -6.15
CA SER A 379 3.34 3.34 -5.44
C SER A 379 2.57 2.21 -4.76
N GLY A 380 3.03 0.95 -4.88
CA GLY A 380 2.38 -0.22 -4.31
C GLY A 380 3.03 -0.62 -2.99
N ALA A 381 2.32 -0.42 -1.88
CA ALA A 381 2.79 -0.82 -0.56
C ALA A 381 2.49 -2.31 -0.31
N TYR A 382 3.47 -3.10 0.11
CA TYR A 382 3.25 -4.47 0.56
C TYR A 382 2.76 -4.48 2.01
N ILE A 383 1.47 -4.81 2.21
CA ILE A 383 0.81 -4.67 3.52
C ILE A 383 0.57 -6.00 4.24
N THR A 384 0.79 -7.15 3.61
CA THR A 384 0.52 -8.49 4.19
C THR A 384 1.03 -8.69 5.63
N PRO A 385 2.22 -8.21 6.04
CA PRO A 385 2.64 -8.37 7.43
C PRO A 385 1.67 -7.77 8.45
N LEU A 386 0.92 -6.74 8.05
CA LEU A 386 -0.10 -6.06 8.84
C LEU A 386 -1.54 -6.44 8.43
N SER A 387 -1.76 -7.35 7.47
CA SER A 387 -3.12 -7.79 7.10
C SER A 387 -3.73 -8.72 8.16
N VAL A 388 -5.06 -8.71 8.32
CA VAL A 388 -5.80 -9.65 9.16
C VAL A 388 -5.70 -11.10 8.67
N ASP A 389 -5.61 -11.34 7.35
CA ASP A 389 -5.43 -12.69 6.81
C ASP A 389 -3.98 -12.90 6.36
N PRO A 390 -3.14 -13.58 7.15
CA PRO A 390 -1.73 -13.79 6.81
C PRO A 390 -1.53 -14.72 5.60
N ARG A 391 -2.59 -15.36 5.09
CA ARG A 391 -2.53 -16.23 3.91
C ARG A 391 -2.67 -15.45 2.61
N LYS A 392 -3.14 -14.20 2.67
CA LYS A 392 -3.36 -13.35 1.49
C LYS A 392 -2.17 -12.44 1.27
N THR A 393 -1.61 -12.49 0.07
CA THR A 393 -0.67 -11.47 -0.37
C THR A 393 -1.46 -10.22 -0.74
N GLU A 394 -1.16 -9.10 -0.10
CA GLU A 394 -1.89 -7.85 -0.25
C GLU A 394 -0.93 -6.70 -0.53
N TYR A 395 -1.27 -5.98 -1.60
CA TYR A 395 -0.64 -4.76 -2.03
C TYR A 395 -1.67 -3.66 -2.05
N THR A 396 -1.26 -2.46 -1.74
CA THR A 396 -2.21 -1.36 -1.67
C THR A 396 -1.65 -0.10 -2.29
N PHE A 397 -2.52 0.59 -3.04
CA PHE A 397 -2.25 1.87 -3.68
C PHE A 397 -3.08 2.94 -2.99
N LEU A 398 -2.46 4.08 -2.73
CA LEU A 398 -3.07 5.17 -1.99
C LEU A 398 -4.19 5.85 -2.74
N ALA A 399 -5.09 6.48 -2.00
CA ALA A 399 -5.95 7.54 -2.52
C ALA A 399 -5.09 8.59 -3.26
N GLY A 400 -5.57 9.08 -4.39
CA GLY A 400 -4.84 9.98 -5.28
C GLY A 400 -3.87 9.28 -6.23
N THR A 401 -3.78 7.94 -6.20
CA THR A 401 -2.97 7.21 -7.18
C THR A 401 -3.60 7.32 -8.56
N ARG A 402 -2.75 7.58 -9.56
CA ARG A 402 -3.14 7.77 -10.95
C ARG A 402 -2.83 6.52 -11.76
N PHE A 403 -3.77 6.12 -12.61
CA PHE A 403 -3.61 4.99 -13.51
C PHE A 403 -4.04 5.38 -14.91
N GLU A 404 -3.23 5.04 -15.91
CA GLU A 404 -3.66 5.06 -17.30
C GLU A 404 -4.45 3.79 -17.59
N VAL A 405 -5.67 3.93 -18.10
CA VAL A 405 -6.45 2.80 -18.61
C VAL A 405 -5.86 2.37 -19.94
N ARG A 406 -5.29 1.17 -19.99
CA ARG A 406 -4.66 0.63 -21.21
C ARG A 406 -5.66 -0.12 -22.08
N ASP A 407 -6.53 -0.88 -21.44
CA ASP A 407 -7.51 -1.72 -22.13
C ASP A 407 -8.71 -1.97 -21.23
N ALA A 408 -9.87 -2.23 -21.84
CA ALA A 408 -11.11 -2.58 -21.14
C ALA A 408 -11.92 -3.54 -22.01
N GLN A 409 -12.12 -4.77 -21.53
CA GLN A 409 -12.81 -5.81 -22.29
C GLN A 409 -13.62 -6.75 -21.39
N GLU A 410 -14.71 -7.29 -21.92
CA GLU A 410 -15.43 -8.37 -21.25
C GLU A 410 -14.70 -9.71 -21.42
N ALA A 411 -14.64 -10.50 -20.35
CA ALA A 411 -14.07 -11.84 -20.37
C ALA A 411 -14.86 -12.81 -19.49
N TYR A 412 -14.68 -14.11 -19.75
CA TYR A 412 -15.14 -15.18 -18.87
C TYR A 412 -13.92 -15.82 -18.20
N ILE A 413 -13.77 -15.60 -16.89
CA ILE A 413 -12.65 -16.11 -16.09
C ILE A 413 -13.21 -16.97 -14.97
N TYR A 414 -12.75 -18.22 -14.86
CA TYR A 414 -13.26 -19.21 -13.89
C TYR A 414 -14.80 -19.31 -13.83
N ARG A 415 -15.46 -19.21 -14.99
CA ARG A 415 -16.93 -19.21 -15.16
C ARG A 415 -17.67 -17.98 -14.61
N LYS A 416 -16.96 -16.94 -14.17
CA LYS A 416 -17.54 -15.62 -13.88
C LYS A 416 -17.37 -14.71 -15.11
N ARG A 417 -18.44 -13.98 -15.48
CA ARG A 417 -18.34 -12.90 -16.47
C ARG A 417 -17.83 -11.66 -15.75
N VAL A 418 -16.75 -11.08 -16.26
CA VAL A 418 -16.11 -9.89 -15.69
C VAL A 418 -15.74 -8.90 -16.78
N VAL A 419 -15.70 -7.62 -16.43
CA VAL A 419 -15.04 -6.58 -17.22
C VAL A 419 -13.61 -6.46 -16.71
N VAL A 420 -12.66 -6.80 -17.57
CA VAL A 420 -11.23 -6.72 -17.28
C VAL A 420 -10.75 -5.33 -17.70
N ILE A 421 -10.23 -4.55 -16.75
CA ILE A 421 -9.65 -3.23 -17.00
C ILE A 421 -8.15 -3.33 -16.72
N THR A 422 -7.35 -3.19 -17.77
CA THR A 422 -5.90 -3.19 -17.64
C THR A 422 -5.42 -1.78 -17.35
N LEU A 423 -4.68 -1.62 -16.28
CA LEU A 423 -4.22 -0.35 -15.74
C LEU A 423 -2.70 -0.29 -15.72
N LEU A 424 -2.16 0.88 -16.05
CA LEU A 424 -0.75 1.19 -15.87
C LEU A 424 -0.59 2.31 -14.83
N PRO A 425 0.14 2.10 -13.73
CA PRO A 425 0.43 3.18 -12.78
C PRO A 425 1.18 4.33 -13.45
N CYS A 426 0.68 5.55 -13.23
CA CYS A 426 1.39 6.77 -13.60
C CYS A 426 2.43 7.11 -12.52
N PRO A 427 3.51 7.83 -12.87
CA PRO A 427 4.41 8.40 -11.87
C PRO A 427 3.63 9.25 -10.85
N PRO A 428 4.03 9.24 -9.56
CA PRO A 428 3.51 10.19 -8.58
C PRO A 428 3.64 11.61 -9.13
N VAL A 429 2.60 12.41 -8.97
CA VAL A 429 2.73 13.86 -9.18
C VAL A 429 3.28 14.40 -7.86
N ASP A 430 4.35 15.19 -7.93
CA ASP A 430 4.77 16.02 -6.80
C ASP A 430 3.65 17.03 -6.51
N LEU A 431 2.69 16.62 -5.69
CA LEU A 431 1.75 17.50 -5.04
C LEU A 431 2.52 18.09 -3.87
N GLY A 432 3.28 19.16 -4.16
CA GLY A 432 4.16 19.84 -3.21
C GLY A 432 3.47 20.37 -1.97
#